data_AF-A0A932MQU8-F1
#
_entry.id   AF-A0A932MQU8-F1
#
_cell.length_a   1.000
_cell.length_b   1.000
_cell.length_c   1.000
_cell.angle_alpha   90.00
_cell.angle_beta   90.00
_cell.angle_gamma   90.00
#
_symmetry.space_group_name_H-M   'P 1'
#
loop_
_entity.id
_entity.type
_entity.pdbx_description
1 polymer ?
#
loop_
_entity_poly.entity_id
_entity_poly.type
_entity_poly.pdbx_seq_one_letter_code
_entity_poly.pdbx_strand_id
1 'polypeptide(L)'
;MTGLLPSLDDMLLYIGIFESGIPPKTLTENEKSELRDLAVCAILVPARYYELFWVEDTGWPHYKQLKRLPPLNAGEREAFLRKYILLYAEKNLPAGWFAG
;
A
#
# COMPACT_ATOMS: atom_id res chain seq x y z
N MET A 1 -12.50 24.22 -4.39
CA MET A 1 -12.18 22.77 -4.27
C MET A 1 -10.73 22.69 -3.91
N THR A 2 -10.39 22.55 -2.63
CA THR A 2 -8.98 22.49 -2.22
C THR A 2 -8.42 21.18 -2.74
N GLY A 3 -7.62 21.24 -3.80
CA GLY A 3 -6.81 20.13 -4.29
C GLY A 3 -5.72 19.83 -3.26
N LEU A 4 -6.11 19.27 -2.13
CA LEU A 4 -5.17 18.76 -1.15
C LEU A 4 -4.58 17.48 -1.74
N LEU A 5 -3.25 17.44 -1.89
CA LEU A 5 -2.58 16.19 -2.20
C LEU A 5 -2.96 15.16 -1.12
N PRO A 6 -3.28 13.91 -1.50
CA PRO A 6 -3.63 12.89 -0.53
C PRO A 6 -2.48 12.69 0.47
N SER A 7 -2.82 12.46 1.74
CA SER A 7 -1.82 12.13 2.74
C SER A 7 -1.22 10.76 2.45
N LEU A 8 -0.06 10.45 3.06
CA LEU A 8 0.53 9.10 2.95
C LEU A 8 -0.46 8.02 3.40
N ASP A 9 -1.17 8.27 4.51
CA ASP A 9 -2.17 7.35 5.04
C ASP A 9 -3.34 7.13 4.08
N ASP A 10 -3.80 8.17 3.39
CA ASP A 10 -4.86 8.04 2.37
C ASP A 10 -4.38 7.20 1.19
N MET A 11 -3.14 7.43 0.73
CA MET A 11 -2.53 6.65 -0.36
C MET A 11 -2.39 5.16 0.03
N LEU A 12 -1.87 4.88 1.22
CA LEU A 12 -1.73 3.51 1.73
C LEU A 12 -3.10 2.85 1.90
N LEU A 13 -4.09 3.56 2.44
CA LEU A 13 -5.43 3.02 2.60
C LEU A 13 -6.05 2.66 1.24
N TYR A 14 -5.89 3.51 0.23
CA TYR A 14 -6.38 3.24 -1.13
C TYR A 14 -5.73 2.00 -1.75
N ILE A 15 -4.41 1.88 -1.65
CA ILE A 15 -3.67 0.69 -2.11
C ILE A 15 -4.14 -0.55 -1.35
N GLY A 16 -4.31 -0.46 -0.04
CA GLY A 16 -4.77 -1.57 0.81
C GLY A 16 -6.14 -2.06 0.40
N ILE A 17 -7.09 -1.14 0.15
CA ILE A 17 -8.43 -1.49 -0.34
C ILE A 17 -8.32 -2.24 -1.68
N PHE A 18 -7.52 -1.73 -2.62
CA PHE A 18 -7.34 -2.36 -3.92
C PHE A 18 -6.77 -3.78 -3.81
N GLU A 19 -5.71 -3.95 -3.01
CA GLU A 19 -5.05 -5.25 -2.79
C GLU A 19 -5.93 -6.25 -2.01
N SER A 20 -6.82 -5.75 -1.16
CA SER A 20 -7.69 -6.61 -0.34
C SER A 20 -8.81 -7.29 -1.14
N GLY A 21 -9.18 -6.74 -2.31
CA GLY A 21 -10.31 -7.21 -3.10
C GLY A 21 -11.69 -7.07 -2.43
N ILE A 22 -11.79 -6.38 -1.27
CA ILE A 22 -13.04 -6.22 -0.53
C ILE A 22 -13.98 -5.29 -1.31
N PRO A 23 -15.28 -5.63 -1.42
CA PRO A 23 -16.26 -4.73 -2.02
C PRO A 23 -16.42 -3.42 -1.21
N PRO A 24 -16.88 -2.34 -1.84
CA PRO A 24 -17.08 -1.07 -1.14
C PRO A 24 -17.94 -1.22 0.11
N LYS A 25 -17.39 -0.84 1.27
CA LYS A 25 -18.06 -0.87 2.57
C LYS A 25 -17.53 0.25 3.47
N THR A 26 -18.28 0.56 4.52
CA THR A 26 -17.79 1.42 5.59
C THR A 26 -16.73 0.66 6.40
N LEU A 27 -15.53 1.24 6.51
CA LEU A 27 -14.42 0.66 7.25
C LEU A 27 -14.33 1.27 8.65
N THR A 28 -14.12 0.42 9.65
CA THR A 28 -13.73 0.83 11.00
C THR A 28 -12.29 1.34 11.03
N GLU A 29 -11.91 2.08 12.08
CA GLU A 29 -10.53 2.58 12.22
C GLU A 29 -9.49 1.44 12.33
N ASN A 30 -9.87 0.30 12.92
CA ASN A 30 -9.00 -0.87 12.98
C ASN A 30 -8.79 -1.48 11.59
N GLU A 31 -9.86 -1.69 10.81
CA GLU A 31 -9.77 -2.19 9.43
C GLU A 31 -8.94 -1.25 8.55
N LYS A 32 -9.09 0.07 8.72
CA LYS A 32 -8.24 1.04 8.01
C LYS A 32 -6.77 0.90 8.38
N SER A 33 -6.46 0.57 9.64
CA SER A 33 -5.07 0.30 10.04
C SER A 33 -4.54 -0.97 9.38
N GLU A 34 -5.31 -2.05 9.40
CA GLU A 34 -4.95 -3.32 8.77
C GLU A 34 -4.72 -3.18 7.26
N LEU A 35 -5.56 -2.40 6.58
CA LEU A 35 -5.40 -2.11 5.14
C LEU A 35 -4.15 -1.27 4.85
N ARG A 36 -3.80 -0.31 5.72
CA ARG A 36 -2.55 0.45 5.58
C ARG A 36 -1.33 -0.45 5.76
N ASP A 37 -1.37 -1.38 6.71
CA ASP A 37 -0.30 -2.37 6.90
C ASP A 37 -0.21 -3.35 5.72
N LEU A 38 -1.35 -3.76 5.16
CA LEU A 38 -1.42 -4.57 3.95
C LEU A 38 -0.75 -3.86 2.77
N ALA A 39 -1.04 -2.57 2.59
CA ALA A 39 -0.44 -1.75 1.55
C ALA A 39 1.08 -1.63 1.71
N VAL A 40 1.57 -1.42 2.94
CA VAL A 40 3.00 -1.38 3.22
C VAL A 40 3.66 -2.70 2.84
N CYS A 41 3.04 -3.84 3.15
CA CYS A 41 3.54 -5.14 2.72
C CYS A 41 3.62 -5.23 1.19
N ALA A 42 2.54 -4.89 0.49
CA ALA A 42 2.42 -4.99 -0.96
C ALA A 42 3.46 -4.12 -1.70
N ILE A 43 3.57 -2.84 -1.36
CA ILE A 43 4.50 -1.91 -2.04
C ILE A 43 5.97 -2.26 -1.82
N LEU A 44 6.28 -3.02 -0.76
CA LEU A 44 7.64 -3.41 -0.40
C LEU A 44 8.04 -4.82 -0.86
N VAL A 45 7.13 -5.55 -1.50
CA VAL A 45 7.44 -6.84 -2.15
C VAL A 45 8.58 -6.71 -3.17
N PRO A 46 8.58 -5.71 -4.09
CA PRO A 46 9.67 -5.54 -5.07
C PRO A 46 11.04 -5.33 -4.42
N ALA A 47 11.08 -4.72 -3.23
CA ALA A 47 12.30 -4.49 -2.47
C ALA A 47 12.72 -5.67 -1.56
N ARG A 48 11.99 -6.78 -1.63
CA ARG A 48 12.18 -8.00 -0.83
C ARG A 48 12.17 -7.77 0.69
N TYR A 49 11.38 -6.80 1.17
CA TYR A 49 11.07 -6.73 2.61
C TYR A 49 9.97 -7.72 3.00
N TYR A 50 9.05 -7.95 2.07
CA TYR A 50 7.97 -8.90 2.19
C TYR A 50 7.93 -9.79 0.95
N GLU A 51 7.36 -10.98 1.10
CA GLU A 51 6.95 -11.83 -0.01
C GLU A 51 5.49 -12.25 0.17
N LEU A 52 4.76 -12.35 -0.94
CA LEU A 52 3.44 -12.95 -0.92
C LEU A 52 3.60 -14.42 -0.53
N PHE A 53 2.96 -14.81 0.56
CA PHE A 53 3.06 -16.16 1.10
C PHE A 53 1.86 -17.02 0.67
N TRP A 54 0.65 -16.49 0.84
CA TRP A 54 -0.59 -17.13 0.39
C TRP A 54 -1.70 -16.10 0.24
N VAL A 55 -2.79 -16.50 -0.43
CA VAL A 55 -4.00 -15.69 -0.59
C VAL A 55 -5.16 -16.52 -0.08
N GLU A 56 -6.00 -15.93 0.77
CA GLU A 56 -7.22 -16.56 1.28
C GLU A 56 -8.26 -16.78 0.18
N ASP A 57 -9.24 -17.65 0.45
CA ASP A 57 -10.41 -17.84 -0.41
C ASP A 57 -11.22 -16.55 -0.60
N THR A 58 -11.10 -15.62 0.35
CA THR A 58 -11.70 -14.28 0.31
C THR A 58 -10.95 -13.30 -0.60
N GLY A 59 -9.77 -13.69 -1.10
CA GLY A 59 -8.86 -12.83 -1.86
C GLY A 59 -7.87 -12.05 -0.99
N TRP A 60 -7.91 -12.19 0.34
CA TRP A 60 -7.01 -11.45 1.23
C TRP A 60 -5.56 -11.97 1.12
N PRO A 61 -4.57 -11.12 0.75
CA PRO A 61 -3.20 -11.56 0.62
C PRO A 61 -2.46 -11.54 1.95
N HIS A 62 -1.68 -12.58 2.19
CA HIS A 62 -0.84 -12.72 3.37
C HIS A 62 0.63 -12.66 3.00
N TYR A 63 1.36 -11.85 3.76
CA TYR A 63 2.75 -11.54 3.49
C TYR A 63 3.66 -12.10 4.57
N LYS A 64 4.79 -12.69 4.14
CA LYS A 64 5.86 -13.09 5.04
C LYS A 64 6.96 -12.03 5.04
N GLN A 65 7.35 -11.57 6.22
CA GLN A 65 8.46 -10.64 6.36
C GLN A 65 9.80 -11.35 6.10
N LEU A 66 10.57 -10.84 5.15
CA LEU A 66 11.88 -11.36 4.77
C LEU A 66 13.02 -10.68 5.51
N LYS A 67 12.90 -9.37 5.76
CA LYS A 67 13.90 -8.58 6.50
C LYS A 67 13.23 -7.47 7.29
N ARG A 68 13.92 -7.01 8.33
CA ARG A 68 13.47 -5.85 9.11
C ARG A 68 13.62 -4.58 8.31
N LEU A 69 12.65 -3.68 8.45
CA LEU A 69 12.77 -2.31 7.96
C LEU A 69 13.94 -1.64 8.69
N PRO A 70 14.70 -0.77 7.99
CA PRO A 70 15.70 0.05 8.66
C PRO A 70 15.04 0.91 9.76
N PRO A 71 15.79 1.30 10.81
CA PRO A 71 15.28 2.25 11.78
C PRO A 71 15.13 3.62 11.10
N LEU A 72 13.88 4.03 10.85
CA LEU A 72 13.55 5.29 10.18
C LEU A 72 12.77 6.17 11.15
N ASN A 73 13.10 7.46 11.20
CA ASN A 73 12.24 8.44 11.84
C ASN A 73 10.97 8.71 11.01
N ALA A 74 10.03 9.52 11.53
CA ALA A 74 8.76 9.77 10.86
C ALA A 74 8.93 10.34 9.43
N GLY A 75 9.82 11.33 9.25
CA GLY A 75 10.07 11.94 7.94
C GLY A 75 10.77 10.99 6.97
N GLU A 76 11.73 10.20 7.46
CA GLU A 76 12.42 9.18 6.66
C GLU A 76 11.47 8.06 6.23
N ARG A 77 10.58 7.61 7.14
CA ARG A 77 9.55 6.61 6.85
C ARG A 77 8.60 7.11 5.78
N GLU A 78 8.17 8.36 5.87
CA GLU A 78 7.29 8.95 4.87
C GLU A 78 7.94 9.02 3.49
N ALA A 79 9.17 9.57 3.41
CA ALA A 79 9.91 9.63 2.15
C ALA A 79 10.17 8.24 1.55
N PHE A 80 10.53 7.27 2.41
CA PHE A 80 10.76 5.89 2.02
C PHE A 80 9.49 5.25 1.43
N LEU A 81 8.36 5.34 2.11
CA LEU A 81 7.11 4.72 1.65
C LEU A 81 6.58 5.41 0.39
N ARG A 82 6.64 6.74 0.30
CA ARG A 82 6.23 7.48 -0.90
C ARG A 82 6.99 7.03 -2.15
N LYS A 83 8.30 6.75 -2.03
CA LYS A 83 9.10 6.21 -3.14
C LYS A 83 8.54 4.87 -3.65
N TYR A 84 8.16 3.95 -2.75
CA TYR A 84 7.61 2.65 -3.15
C TYR A 84 6.16 2.73 -3.62
N ILE A 85 5.38 3.69 -3.12
CA ILE A 85 4.05 3.99 -3.65
C ILE A 85 4.14 4.43 -5.11
N LEU A 86 5.11 5.28 -5.47
CA LEU A 86 5.32 5.68 -6.86
C LEU A 86 5.66 4.47 -7.75
N LEU A 87 6.58 3.61 -7.30
CA LEU A 87 6.93 2.37 -8.02
C LEU A 87 5.73 1.42 -8.17
N TYR A 88 4.89 1.32 -7.13
CA TYR A 88 3.66 0.55 -7.18
C TYR A 88 2.67 1.16 -8.18
N ALA A 89 2.50 2.48 -8.18
CA ALA A 89 1.60 3.18 -9.10
C ALA A 89 2.06 3.02 -10.55
N GLU A 90 3.35 3.18 -10.85
CA GLU A 90 3.90 2.97 -12.20
C GLU A 90 3.68 1.55 -12.71
N LYS A 91 3.76 0.55 -11.82
CA LYS A 91 3.53 -0.85 -12.18
C LYS A 91 2.07 -1.17 -12.44
N ASN A 92 1.15 -0.56 -11.70
CA ASN A 92 -0.28 -0.93 -11.69
C ASN A 92 -1.18 0.02 -12.48
N LEU A 93 -0.73 1.23 -12.80
CA LEU A 93 -1.49 2.17 -13.63
C LEU A 93 -1.22 1.90 -15.11
N PRO A 94 -2.27 1.85 -15.96
CA PRO A 94 -2.07 1.72 -17.40
C PRO A 94 -1.36 2.96 -17.94
N ALA A 95 -0.46 2.77 -18.92
CA ALA A 95 0.37 3.83 -19.51
C ALA A 95 -0.44 5.03 -20.09
N GLY A 96 -1.75 4.89 -20.27
CA GLY A 96 -2.66 5.94 -20.74
C GLY A 96 -3.17 6.92 -19.68
N TRP A 97 -2.92 6.70 -18.38
CA TRP A 97 -3.43 7.59 -17.32
C TRP A 97 -2.72 8.95 -17.26
N PHE A 98 -1.47 9.02 -17.73
CA PHE A 98 -0.67 10.25 -17.76
C PHE A 98 -0.65 10.93 -19.14
N ALA A 99 -1.46 10.46 -20.09
CA ALA A 99 -1.47 10.91 -21.48
C ALA A 99 -2.54 11.99 -21.78
N GLY A 100 -3.15 12.61 -20.76
CA GLY A 100 -4.21 13.62 -20.93
C GLY A 100 -4.02 14.83 -20.03
#